data_AF-A0A382NRB5-F1
#
_entry.id   AF-A0A382NRB5-F1
#
_cell.length_a   1.000
_cell.length_b   1.000
_cell.length_c   1.000
_cell.angle_alpha   90.00
_cell.angle_beta   90.00
_cell.angle_gamma   90.00
#
_symmetry.space_group_name_H-M   'P 1'
#
loop_
_entity.id
_entity.type
_entity.pdbx_description
1 polymer ?
#
loop_
_entity_poly.entity_id
_entity_poly.type
_entity_poly.pdbx_seq_one_letter_code
_entity_poly.pdbx_strand_id
1 'polypeptide(L)'
;MIIITLKKIFKRKTISSGFLSKYSFAFMVLFYMSSFCSFSYAQITNLADLELFKDMSQAQSEAPMLKEDEIDNEQDNSIKSKIQIIESSSEFGYQGGNSFRNKPKPKVFDDNVIYFGYDYFTDAPATFAMLSNVPAQSDYLIGPGDNFKIVLYGGENNQFTLEVSKNGDISIPSLGPINLSGLTYVESKKAIEEAVRTKIIGTEASVSLGALRSINVFVFGEAFQPGMYTISALS
;
A
#
# COMPACT_ATOMS: atom_id res chain seq x y z
N MET A 1 5.84 -47.29 -45.09
CA MET A 1 4.66 -47.44 -45.99
C MET A 1 3.59 -46.38 -45.69
N ILE A 2 3.96 -45.09 -45.64
CA ILE A 2 3.02 -43.95 -45.39
C ILE A 2 3.33 -42.77 -46.32
N ILE A 3 4.56 -42.66 -46.83
CA ILE A 3 5.02 -41.57 -47.70
C ILE A 3 4.48 -41.70 -49.15
N ILE A 4 4.01 -42.88 -49.56
CA ILE A 4 3.52 -43.12 -50.94
C ILE A 4 2.03 -42.74 -51.08
N THR A 5 1.27 -42.71 -49.99
CA THR A 5 -0.19 -42.48 -50.05
C THR A 5 -0.57 -41.01 -50.19
N LEU A 6 0.30 -40.07 -49.77
CA LEU A 6 0.03 -38.63 -49.89
C LEU A 6 0.23 -38.08 -51.32
N LYS A 7 0.93 -38.82 -52.20
CA LYS A 7 1.20 -38.39 -53.58
C LYS A 7 0.00 -38.58 -54.53
N LYS A 8 -1.08 -39.22 -54.08
CA LYS A 8 -2.24 -39.58 -54.93
C LYS A 8 -3.46 -38.65 -54.80
N ILE A 9 -3.43 -37.68 -53.87
CA ILE A 9 -4.54 -36.72 -53.67
C ILE A 9 -4.26 -35.35 -54.33
N PHE A 10 -3.03 -35.09 -54.77
CA PHE A 10 -2.68 -33.82 -55.44
C PHE A 10 -2.82 -33.90 -56.98
N LYS A 11 -3.98 -34.39 -57.46
CA LYS A 11 -4.32 -34.29 -58.89
C LYS A 11 -5.04 -32.96 -59.11
N ARG A 12 -4.30 -32.01 -59.70
CA ARG A 12 -4.70 -30.67 -60.14
C ARG A 12 -6.22 -30.54 -60.41
N LYS A 13 -6.89 -29.76 -59.57
CA LYS A 13 -8.09 -29.04 -59.94
C LYS A 13 -7.68 -27.57 -59.97
N THR A 14 -7.54 -27.01 -61.18
CA THR A 14 -7.34 -25.57 -61.37
C THR A 14 -8.60 -24.87 -60.91
N ILE A 15 -8.61 -24.45 -59.64
CA ILE A 15 -9.73 -23.74 -59.04
C ILE A 15 -9.73 -22.34 -59.67
N SER A 16 -10.86 -22.01 -60.32
CA SER A 16 -11.13 -20.68 -60.88
C SER A 16 -10.79 -19.59 -59.85
N SER A 17 -9.99 -18.60 -60.26
CA SER A 17 -9.48 -17.51 -59.42
C SER A 17 -10.59 -16.69 -58.74
N GLY A 18 -11.83 -16.78 -59.23
CA GLY A 18 -13.00 -16.16 -58.60
C GLY A 18 -13.53 -16.88 -57.35
N PHE A 19 -13.22 -18.17 -57.17
CA PHE A 19 -13.68 -18.94 -56.01
C PHE A 19 -12.74 -18.73 -54.81
N LEU A 20 -11.41 -18.73 -55.01
CA LEU A 20 -10.44 -18.53 -53.93
C LEU A 20 -10.53 -17.15 -53.27
N SER A 21 -10.80 -16.09 -54.05
CA SER A 21 -10.93 -14.72 -53.53
C SER A 21 -12.09 -14.57 -52.54
N LYS A 22 -13.25 -15.19 -52.84
CA LYS A 22 -14.45 -15.09 -52.00
C LYS A 22 -14.29 -15.75 -50.64
N TYR A 23 -13.59 -16.89 -50.56
CA TYR A 23 -13.36 -17.58 -49.29
C TYR A 23 -12.12 -17.07 -48.54
N SER A 24 -11.20 -16.36 -49.22
CA SER A 24 -10.05 -15.71 -48.57
C SER A 24 -10.49 -14.63 -47.59
N PHE A 25 -11.46 -13.79 -47.98
CA PHE A 25 -12.03 -12.77 -47.08
C PHE A 25 -12.75 -13.41 -45.89
N ALA A 26 -13.52 -14.48 -46.11
CA ALA A 26 -14.20 -15.20 -45.04
C ALA A 26 -13.21 -15.85 -44.05
N PHE A 27 -12.10 -16.43 -44.54
CA PHE A 27 -11.04 -16.98 -43.68
C PHE A 27 -10.30 -15.88 -42.89
N MET A 28 -10.04 -14.73 -43.51
CA MET A 28 -9.38 -13.60 -42.85
C MET A 28 -10.27 -13.02 -41.73
N VAL A 29 -11.58 -12.91 -41.96
CA VAL A 29 -12.56 -12.50 -40.93
C VAL A 29 -12.62 -13.53 -39.79
N LEU A 30 -12.61 -14.83 -40.10
CA LEU A 30 -12.63 -15.88 -39.08
C LEU A 30 -11.37 -15.89 -38.20
N PHE A 31 -10.21 -15.59 -38.79
CA PHE A 31 -8.92 -15.47 -38.09
C PHE A 31 -8.81 -14.18 -37.26
N TYR A 32 -9.42 -13.08 -37.73
CA TYR A 32 -9.54 -11.85 -36.95
C TYR A 32 -10.51 -12.03 -35.77
N MET A 33 -11.64 -12.71 -35.95
CA MET A 33 -12.61 -12.96 -34.87
C MET A 33 -12.05 -13.88 -33.76
N SER A 34 -11.22 -14.88 -34.09
CA SER A 34 -10.54 -15.68 -33.07
C SER A 34 -9.48 -14.88 -32.30
N SER A 35 -8.82 -13.92 -32.94
CA SER A 35 -7.84 -13.04 -32.29
C SER A 35 -8.52 -12.04 -31.34
N PHE A 36 -9.71 -11.52 -31.70
CA PHE A 36 -10.51 -10.67 -30.81
C PHE A 36 -11.11 -11.43 -29.62
N CYS A 37 -11.41 -12.73 -29.78
CA CYS A 37 -11.92 -13.56 -28.69
C CYS A 37 -10.92 -13.66 -27.51
N SER A 38 -9.62 -13.74 -27.80
CA SER A 38 -8.57 -13.83 -26.77
C SER A 38 -8.38 -12.56 -25.94
N PHE A 39 -8.74 -11.37 -26.46
CA PHE A 39 -8.69 -10.12 -25.69
C PHE A 39 -9.82 -10.04 -24.64
N SER A 40 -10.96 -10.70 -24.87
CA SER A 40 -12.03 -10.79 -23.87
C SER A 40 -11.72 -11.79 -22.76
N TYR A 41 -10.94 -12.84 -23.03
CA TYR A 41 -10.53 -13.80 -21.99
C TYR A 41 -9.49 -13.25 -21.00
N ALA A 42 -8.80 -12.16 -21.34
CA ALA A 42 -7.85 -11.50 -20.43
C ALA A 42 -8.51 -10.57 -19.38
N GLN A 43 -9.85 -10.41 -19.43
CA GLN A 43 -10.61 -9.65 -18.42
C GLN A 43 -11.44 -10.56 -17.49
N ILE A 44 -11.33 -11.88 -17.64
CA ILE A 44 -12.01 -12.86 -16.78
C ILE A 44 -10.97 -13.56 -15.89
N THR A 45 -10.24 -12.78 -15.10
CA THR A 45 -9.53 -13.30 -13.91
C THR A 45 -10.16 -12.80 -12.62
N ASN A 46 -11.25 -12.05 -12.69
CA ASN A 46 -11.99 -11.58 -11.51
C ASN A 46 -13.04 -12.59 -11.01
N LEU A 47 -13.18 -13.79 -11.58
CA LEU A 47 -14.15 -14.76 -11.06
C LEU A 47 -13.69 -15.39 -9.73
N ALA A 48 -12.39 -15.64 -9.58
CA ALA A 48 -11.82 -16.11 -8.32
C ALA A 48 -11.85 -15.02 -7.23
N ASP A 49 -11.62 -13.76 -7.62
CA ASP A 49 -11.74 -12.62 -6.71
C ASP A 49 -13.19 -12.33 -6.31
N LEU A 50 -14.18 -12.67 -7.15
CA LEU A 50 -15.60 -12.54 -6.82
C LEU A 50 -16.08 -13.64 -5.87
N GLU A 51 -15.54 -14.86 -5.97
CA GLU A 51 -15.81 -15.94 -5.02
C GLU A 51 -15.14 -15.66 -3.67
N LEU A 52 -13.91 -15.12 -3.67
CA LEU A 52 -13.22 -14.67 -2.46
C LEU A 52 -13.91 -13.46 -1.79
N PHE A 53 -14.44 -12.54 -2.60
CA PHE A 53 -15.26 -11.42 -2.12
C PHE A 53 -16.63 -11.88 -1.58
N LYS A 54 -17.21 -12.96 -2.15
CA LYS A 54 -18.45 -13.56 -1.68
C LYS A 54 -18.27 -14.33 -0.37
N ASP A 55 -17.13 -14.99 -0.17
CA ASP A 55 -16.76 -15.62 1.11
C ASP A 55 -16.50 -14.57 2.21
N MET A 56 -15.85 -13.44 1.89
CA MET A 56 -15.70 -12.32 2.83
C MET A 56 -17.04 -11.65 3.16
N SER A 57 -17.94 -11.51 2.17
CA SER A 57 -19.27 -10.94 2.38
C SER A 57 -20.20 -11.88 3.15
N GLN A 58 -20.07 -13.20 2.99
CA GLN A 58 -20.88 -14.18 3.73
C GLN A 58 -20.37 -14.37 5.16
N ALA A 59 -19.05 -14.25 5.40
CA ALA A 59 -18.49 -14.16 6.76
C ALA A 59 -18.96 -12.91 7.53
N GLN A 60 -19.41 -11.86 6.83
CA GLN A 60 -19.97 -10.66 7.46
C GLN A 60 -21.49 -10.73 7.69
N SER A 61 -22.19 -11.68 7.06
CA SER A 61 -23.64 -11.89 7.24
C SER A 61 -24.01 -12.96 8.27
N GLU A 62 -23.04 -13.76 8.74
CA GLU A 62 -23.14 -14.53 9.98
C GLU A 62 -22.46 -13.78 11.14
N ALA A 63 -22.81 -12.50 11.32
CA ALA A 63 -22.72 -11.94 12.66
C ALA A 63 -23.81 -12.63 13.50
N PRO A 64 -23.46 -13.33 14.61
CA PRO A 64 -24.46 -13.77 15.56
C PRO A 64 -25.19 -12.52 16.03
N MET A 65 -26.50 -12.45 15.76
CA MET A 65 -27.39 -11.58 16.51
C MET A 65 -27.20 -11.94 17.98
N LEU A 66 -26.60 -11.03 18.74
CA LEU A 66 -26.56 -11.09 20.19
C LEU A 66 -28.01 -11.25 20.66
N LYS A 67 -28.37 -12.48 21.04
CA LYS A 67 -29.28 -12.64 22.16
C LYS A 67 -28.55 -11.99 23.33
N GLU A 68 -29.17 -10.98 23.92
CA GLU A 68 -28.88 -10.62 25.30
C GLU A 68 -29.07 -11.91 26.09
N ASP A 69 -27.95 -12.58 26.38
CA ASP A 69 -27.68 -13.35 27.59
C ASP A 69 -26.29 -13.99 27.42
N GLU A 70 -25.45 -13.79 28.46
CA GLU A 70 -24.14 -14.41 28.71
C GLU A 70 -22.92 -13.83 27.96
N ILE A 71 -22.39 -12.72 28.50
CA ILE A 71 -21.02 -12.23 28.28
C ILE A 71 -20.07 -13.04 29.17
N ASP A 72 -19.27 -13.90 28.58
CA ASP A 72 -18.15 -14.60 29.23
C ASP A 72 -16.85 -13.75 29.21
N ASN A 73 -16.54 -13.16 30.38
CA ASN A 73 -15.33 -13.36 31.18
C ASN A 73 -13.89 -13.18 30.65
N GLU A 74 -13.60 -12.37 29.61
CA GLU A 74 -12.19 -12.02 29.31
C GLU A 74 -11.88 -10.53 29.15
N GLN A 75 -12.83 -9.72 28.69
CA GLN A 75 -12.70 -8.26 28.65
C GLN A 75 -12.85 -7.62 30.05
N ASP A 76 -13.57 -8.29 30.95
CA ASP A 76 -13.85 -7.80 32.30
C ASP A 76 -12.61 -7.86 33.19
N ASN A 77 -11.65 -8.75 32.92
CA ASN A 77 -10.44 -8.89 33.73
C ASN A 77 -9.44 -7.74 33.55
N SER A 78 -9.34 -7.13 32.36
CA SER A 78 -8.44 -5.98 32.15
C SER A 78 -9.01 -4.67 32.69
N ILE A 79 -10.34 -4.53 32.62
CA ILE A 79 -11.06 -3.35 33.14
C ILE A 79 -11.15 -3.43 34.68
N LYS A 80 -11.43 -4.60 35.24
CA LYS A 80 -11.47 -4.85 36.70
C LYS A 80 -10.10 -4.73 37.35
N SER A 81 -9.03 -5.19 36.69
CA SER A 81 -7.66 -4.96 37.16
C SER A 81 -7.26 -3.49 37.09
N LYS A 82 -7.68 -2.75 36.04
CA LYS A 82 -7.45 -1.29 35.93
C LYS A 82 -8.22 -0.48 36.98
N ILE A 83 -9.45 -0.88 37.33
CA ILE A 83 -10.25 -0.29 38.41
C ILE A 83 -9.63 -0.56 39.78
N GLN A 84 -9.07 -1.76 40.00
CA GLN A 84 -8.38 -2.15 41.24
C GLN A 84 -7.06 -1.37 41.46
N ILE A 85 -6.35 -1.00 40.39
CA ILE A 85 -5.13 -0.17 40.44
C ILE A 85 -5.47 1.31 40.76
N ILE A 86 -6.61 1.82 40.30
CA ILE A 86 -7.02 3.20 40.56
C ILE A 86 -7.55 3.37 41.99
N GLU A 87 -8.33 2.43 42.53
CA GLU A 87 -8.78 2.48 43.93
C GLU A 87 -7.63 2.36 44.94
N SER A 88 -6.61 1.55 44.66
CA SER A 88 -5.42 1.38 45.51
C SER A 88 -4.51 2.62 45.56
N SER A 89 -4.62 3.54 44.60
CA SER A 89 -3.90 4.82 44.59
C SER A 89 -4.45 5.86 45.58
N SER A 90 -5.63 5.63 46.16
CA SER A 90 -6.25 6.52 47.14
C SER A 90 -5.84 6.22 48.59
N GLU A 91 -5.06 5.16 48.82
CA GLU A 91 -4.70 4.67 50.15
C GLU A 91 -3.24 4.97 50.54
N PHE A 92 -2.73 6.13 50.12
CA PHE A 92 -1.45 6.68 50.62
C PHE A 92 -1.70 7.48 51.90
N GLY A 93 -1.21 6.97 53.04
CA GLY A 93 -1.25 7.72 54.30
C GLY A 93 -0.86 6.89 55.53
N TYR A 94 -0.36 7.57 56.57
CA TYR A 94 -0.23 6.99 57.89
C TYR A 94 -1.60 6.99 58.57
N GLN A 95 -2.23 5.82 58.72
CA GLN A 95 -3.35 5.67 59.65
C GLN A 95 -2.80 5.64 61.08
N GLY A 96 -2.49 6.82 61.61
CA GLY A 96 -1.98 7.00 62.97
C GLY A 96 -3.00 6.50 63.99
N GLY A 97 -2.80 5.31 64.53
CA GLY A 97 -3.46 4.86 65.76
C GLY A 97 -2.80 5.49 66.98
N ASN A 98 -3.56 5.68 68.06
CA ASN A 98 -3.14 6.33 69.32
C ASN A 98 -2.07 5.55 70.12
N SER A 99 -1.30 4.66 69.50
CA SER A 99 -0.29 3.83 70.16
C SER A 99 0.86 3.48 69.22
N PHE A 100 2.04 4.01 69.53
CA PHE A 100 3.31 3.84 68.82
C PHE A 100 3.97 2.45 68.97
N ARG A 101 3.24 1.45 69.48
CA ARG A 101 3.76 0.10 69.72
C ARG A 101 3.72 -0.81 68.49
N ASN A 102 2.94 -0.46 67.47
CA ASN A 102 2.96 -1.20 66.21
C ASN A 102 4.05 -0.63 65.30
N LYS A 103 4.98 -1.49 64.89
CA LYS A 103 5.93 -1.16 63.82
C LYS A 103 5.12 -0.88 62.54
N PRO A 104 5.40 0.21 61.81
CA PRO A 104 4.70 0.48 60.55
C PRO A 104 4.93 -0.70 59.61
N LYS A 105 3.84 -1.34 59.20
CA LYS A 105 3.88 -2.35 58.14
C LYS A 105 3.92 -1.57 56.82
N PRO A 106 4.96 -1.74 55.99
CA PRO A 106 4.96 -1.08 54.71
C PRO A 106 3.89 -1.76 53.83
N LYS A 107 2.96 -0.97 53.28
CA LYS A 107 2.09 -1.41 52.18
C LYS A 107 2.90 -1.42 50.90
N VAL A 108 3.93 -2.26 50.83
CA VAL A 108 4.47 -2.61 49.53
C VAL A 108 3.60 -3.76 49.07
N PHE A 109 2.84 -3.53 48.00
CA PHE A 109 2.23 -4.62 47.27
C PHE A 109 3.38 -5.59 46.90
N ASP A 110 3.23 -6.88 47.19
CA ASP A 110 4.13 -7.92 46.69
C ASP A 110 4.01 -8.07 45.15
N ASP A 111 3.14 -7.26 44.56
CA ASP A 111 2.87 -7.19 43.14
C ASP A 111 3.86 -6.23 42.46
N ASN A 112 4.45 -6.72 41.38
CA ASN A 112 5.37 -5.98 40.52
C ASN A 112 4.82 -4.59 40.19
N VAL A 113 5.41 -3.56 40.79
CA VAL A 113 5.09 -2.17 40.48
C VAL A 113 5.46 -1.93 39.01
N ILE A 114 4.45 -1.83 38.15
CA ILE A 114 4.65 -1.52 36.75
C ILE A 114 5.12 -0.06 36.67
N TYR A 115 6.25 0.17 36.01
CA TYR A 115 6.74 1.52 35.78
C TYR A 115 5.73 2.30 34.94
N PHE A 116 5.45 3.54 35.35
CA PHE A 116 4.55 4.43 34.63
C PHE A 116 4.95 4.51 33.15
N GLY A 117 4.00 4.23 32.27
CA GLY A 117 4.15 4.35 30.83
C GLY A 117 4.71 3.12 30.10
N TYR A 118 5.01 2.02 30.81
CA TYR A 118 5.35 0.75 30.15
C TYR A 118 4.13 0.12 29.44
N ASP A 119 2.93 0.43 29.92
CA ASP A 119 1.65 0.06 29.33
C ASP A 119 1.39 0.74 27.96
N TYR A 120 2.02 1.89 27.68
CA TYR A 120 1.95 2.50 26.34
C TYR A 120 2.64 1.67 25.25
N PHE A 121 3.55 0.76 25.64
CA PHE A 121 4.36 -0.02 24.70
C PHE A 121 3.96 -1.49 24.59
N THR A 122 3.02 -1.96 25.42
CA THR A 122 2.52 -3.34 25.37
C THR A 122 1.55 -3.58 24.23
N ASP A 123 0.80 -2.53 23.85
CA ASP A 123 -0.10 -2.56 22.69
C ASP A 123 0.65 -2.07 21.45
N ALA A 124 1.53 -2.93 20.92
CA ALA A 124 2.16 -2.65 19.63
C ALA A 124 1.07 -2.67 18.54
N PRO A 125 0.85 -1.58 17.78
CA PRO A 125 0.04 -1.69 16.58
C PRO A 125 0.71 -2.72 15.67
N ALA A 126 0.00 -3.82 15.37
CA ALA A 126 0.52 -4.96 14.60
C ALA A 126 1.07 -4.58 13.22
N THR A 127 0.76 -3.36 12.75
CA THR A 127 1.38 -2.74 11.59
C THR A 127 1.51 -1.24 11.86
N PHE A 128 2.72 -0.70 11.76
CA PHE A 128 2.87 0.73 11.41
C PHE A 128 2.39 0.83 9.96
N ALA A 129 1.07 0.85 9.77
CA ALA A 129 0.46 0.98 8.47
C ALA A 129 0.98 2.29 7.86
N MET A 130 1.51 2.20 6.64
CA MET A 130 1.98 3.37 5.91
C MET A 130 0.86 4.42 5.91
N LEU A 131 1.11 5.56 6.55
CA LEU A 131 0.31 6.75 6.35
C LEU A 131 0.57 7.23 4.91
N SER A 132 -0.16 6.65 3.96
CA SER A 132 -0.04 6.92 2.52
C SER A 132 -0.67 8.27 2.11
N ASN A 133 -1.32 8.98 3.04
CA ASN A 133 -2.16 10.14 2.72
C ASN A 133 -1.82 11.40 3.53
N VAL A 134 -0.56 11.54 3.96
CA VAL A 134 -0.07 12.79 4.55
C VAL A 134 0.33 13.72 3.41
N PRO A 135 -0.13 14.99 3.38
CA PRO A 135 0.32 15.95 2.39
C PRO A 135 1.84 16.12 2.51
N ALA A 136 2.53 16.12 1.37
CA ALA A 136 3.98 16.29 1.36
C ALA A 136 4.35 17.64 1.97
N GLN A 137 5.21 17.61 2.99
CA GLN A 137 5.75 18.81 3.61
C GLN A 137 6.71 19.51 2.65
N SER A 138 6.77 20.85 2.73
CA SER A 138 7.58 21.66 1.82
C SER A 138 9.09 21.38 1.91
N ASP A 139 9.55 20.92 3.06
CA ASP A 139 10.94 20.63 3.41
C ASP A 139 11.33 19.17 3.17
N TYR A 140 10.44 18.34 2.62
CA TYR A 140 10.74 16.95 2.29
C TYR A 140 11.89 16.87 1.27
N LEU A 141 12.93 16.11 1.62
CA LEU A 141 14.10 15.90 0.77
C LEU A 141 13.86 14.79 -0.23
N ILE A 142 13.94 15.13 -1.52
CA ILE A 142 13.70 14.19 -2.62
C ILE A 142 14.81 13.15 -2.69
N GLY A 143 14.42 11.89 -2.84
CA GLY A 143 15.36 10.80 -3.03
C GLY A 143 14.89 9.73 -4.03
N PRO A 144 15.77 8.76 -4.32
CA PRO A 144 15.43 7.64 -5.20
C PRO A 144 14.22 6.85 -4.71
N GLY A 145 13.36 6.44 -5.64
CA GLY A 145 12.12 5.69 -5.35
C GLY A 145 10.90 6.57 -5.04
N ASP A 146 11.07 7.89 -4.93
CA ASP A 146 9.94 8.81 -4.84
C ASP A 146 9.27 8.97 -6.21
N ASN A 147 7.95 9.14 -6.22
CA ASN A 147 7.19 9.37 -7.44
C ASN A 147 6.74 10.81 -7.58
N PHE A 148 6.88 11.35 -8.78
CA PHE A 148 6.35 12.64 -9.18
C PHE A 148 5.20 12.46 -10.16
N LYS A 149 4.09 13.11 -9.88
CA LYS A 149 2.99 13.28 -10.81
C LYS A 149 3.08 14.68 -11.42
N ILE A 150 3.32 14.71 -12.73
CA ILE A 150 3.51 15.95 -13.50
C ILE A 150 2.38 16.05 -14.50
N VAL A 151 1.65 17.16 -14.44
CA VAL A 151 0.60 17.51 -15.40
C VAL A 151 1.09 18.70 -16.19
N LEU A 152 1.30 18.51 -17.49
CA LEU A 152 1.58 19.58 -18.43
C LEU A 152 0.24 20.11 -18.96
N TYR A 153 0.11 21.43 -19.04
CA TYR A 153 -1.08 22.09 -19.58
C TYR A 153 -0.73 23.36 -20.36
N GLY A 154 -1.62 23.76 -21.29
CA GLY A 154 -1.42 24.91 -22.17
C GLY A 154 -1.12 24.48 -23.60
N GLY A 155 0.12 24.70 -24.06
CA GLY A 155 0.60 24.30 -25.38
C GLY A 155 0.61 22.79 -25.62
N GLU A 156 0.84 22.02 -24.56
CA GLU A 156 0.67 20.56 -24.53
C GLU A 156 -0.16 20.16 -23.31
N ASN A 157 -0.95 19.10 -23.44
CA ASN A 157 -1.74 18.54 -22.34
C ASN A 157 -1.38 17.06 -22.16
N ASN A 158 -0.46 16.79 -21.24
CA ASN A 158 0.04 15.45 -20.97
C ASN A 158 0.15 15.23 -19.46
N GLN A 159 0.01 13.99 -19.01
CA GLN A 159 0.22 13.62 -17.61
C GLN A 159 1.22 12.48 -17.52
N PHE A 160 2.19 12.62 -16.63
CA PHE A 160 3.21 11.63 -16.37
C PHE A 160 3.27 11.30 -14.87
N THR A 161 3.52 10.02 -14.57
CA THR A 161 3.93 9.56 -13.25
C THR A 161 5.34 9.01 -13.41
N LEU A 162 6.33 9.68 -12.83
CA LEU A 162 7.74 9.37 -13.00
C LEU A 162 8.38 9.08 -11.66
N GLU A 163 9.13 7.99 -11.59
CA GLU A 163 9.93 7.61 -10.43
C GLU A 163 11.30 8.31 -10.49
N VAL A 164 11.78 8.77 -9.34
CA VAL A 164 13.15 9.28 -9.19
C VAL A 164 14.13 8.12 -9.28
N SER A 165 15.04 8.19 -10.26
CA SER A 165 16.05 7.18 -10.49
C SER A 165 17.03 7.07 -9.31
N LYS A 166 17.84 6.00 -9.26
CA LYS A 166 18.92 5.85 -8.28
C LYS A 166 20.00 6.93 -8.39
N ASN A 167 20.13 7.58 -9.54
CA ASN A 167 21.05 8.72 -9.71
C ASN A 167 20.41 10.04 -9.22
N GLY A 168 19.13 10.00 -8.84
CA GLY A 168 18.35 11.13 -8.33
C GLY A 168 17.80 12.05 -9.42
N ASP A 169 17.67 11.56 -10.65
CA ASP A 169 17.05 12.26 -11.76
C ASP A 169 15.68 11.68 -12.15
N ILE A 170 14.83 12.50 -12.76
CA ILE A 170 13.59 12.06 -13.41
C ILE A 170 13.71 12.26 -14.92
N SER A 171 13.22 11.30 -15.69
CA SER A 171 13.23 11.39 -17.16
C SER A 171 11.85 11.75 -17.67
N ILE A 172 11.65 13.02 -18.03
CA ILE A 172 10.37 13.49 -18.60
C ILE A 172 10.44 13.32 -20.13
N PRO A 173 9.45 12.67 -20.76
CA PRO A 173 9.34 12.65 -22.22
C PRO A 173 9.42 14.07 -22.79
N SER A 174 10.12 14.24 -23.93
CA SER A 174 10.42 15.54 -24.56
C SER A 174 11.46 16.44 -23.87
N LEU A 175 11.62 16.39 -22.54
CA LEU A 175 12.58 17.24 -21.80
C LEU A 175 13.90 16.54 -21.46
N GLY A 176 13.90 15.20 -21.39
CA GLY A 176 15.05 14.39 -20.98
C GLY A 176 15.22 14.30 -19.46
N PRO A 177 16.40 13.88 -18.97
CA PRO A 177 16.67 13.74 -17.55
C PRO A 177 16.83 15.10 -16.86
N ILE A 178 16.20 15.26 -15.70
CA ILE A 178 16.29 16.42 -14.81
C ILE A 178 16.81 15.94 -13.46
N ASN A 179 17.93 16.49 -13.00
CA ASN A 179 18.51 16.13 -11.71
C ASN A 179 17.74 16.80 -10.56
N LEU A 180 17.31 15.99 -9.58
CA LEU A 180 16.60 16.42 -8.38
C LEU A 180 17.36 16.03 -7.09
N SER A 181 18.59 15.53 -7.22
CA SER A 181 19.35 14.98 -6.10
C SER A 181 19.65 16.05 -5.06
N GLY A 182 19.22 15.81 -3.81
CA GLY A 182 19.48 16.72 -2.70
C GLY A 182 18.63 17.98 -2.69
N LEU A 183 17.64 18.09 -3.59
CA LEU A 183 16.66 19.17 -3.58
C LEU A 183 15.48 18.82 -2.67
N THR A 184 14.92 19.83 -2.02
CA THR A 184 13.62 19.71 -1.36
C THR A 184 12.49 19.61 -2.39
N TYR A 185 11.29 19.22 -1.96
CA TYR A 185 10.11 19.19 -2.84
C TYR A 185 9.85 20.54 -3.51
N VAL A 186 9.95 21.64 -2.77
CA VAL A 186 9.72 22.99 -3.30
C VAL A 186 10.76 23.36 -4.36
N GLU A 187 12.03 23.05 -4.12
CA GLU A 187 13.11 23.33 -5.07
C GLU A 187 12.99 22.46 -6.33
N SER A 188 12.65 21.19 -6.15
CA SER A 188 12.43 20.24 -7.24
C SER A 188 11.25 20.63 -8.12
N LYS A 189 10.13 21.03 -7.49
CA LYS A 189 8.96 21.57 -8.19
C LYS A 189 9.35 22.77 -9.07
N LYS A 190 10.08 23.73 -8.51
CA LYS A 190 10.54 24.90 -9.24
C LYS A 190 11.47 24.53 -10.41
N ALA A 191 12.42 23.63 -10.19
CA ALA A 191 13.34 23.18 -11.22
C ALA A 191 12.61 22.51 -12.40
N ILE A 192 11.59 21.69 -12.12
CA ILE A 192 10.77 21.04 -13.15
C ILE A 192 9.93 22.06 -13.91
N GLU A 193 9.25 22.97 -13.21
CA GLU A 193 8.43 24.02 -13.83
C GLU A 193 9.26 24.95 -14.72
N GLU A 194 10.48 25.31 -14.28
CA GLU A 194 11.42 26.13 -15.06
C GLU A 194 11.95 25.38 -16.29
N ALA A 195 12.27 24.09 -16.15
CA ALA A 195 12.70 23.26 -17.27
C ALA A 195 11.60 23.13 -18.33
N VAL A 196 10.34 22.93 -17.91
CA VAL A 196 9.18 22.86 -18.81
C VAL A 196 8.99 24.17 -19.55
N ARG A 197 8.94 25.30 -18.82
CA ARG A 197 8.75 26.64 -19.41
C ARG A 197 9.84 27.00 -20.43
N THR A 198 11.07 26.55 -20.18
CA THR A 198 12.23 26.88 -21.03
C THR A 198 12.30 26.02 -22.29
N LYS A 199 11.97 24.72 -22.21
CA LYS A 199 12.08 23.80 -23.35
C LYS A 199 10.78 23.63 -24.14
N ILE A 200 9.60 23.84 -23.53
CA ILE A 200 8.29 23.69 -24.16
C ILE A 200 7.56 25.03 -24.11
N ILE A 201 7.59 25.76 -25.23
CA ILE A 201 7.03 27.11 -25.33
C ILE A 201 5.51 27.06 -25.17
N GLY A 202 4.98 27.92 -24.30
CA GLY A 202 3.53 28.04 -24.06
C GLY A 202 2.93 26.94 -23.20
N THR A 203 3.76 26.11 -22.56
CA THR A 203 3.34 25.03 -21.67
C THR A 203 3.76 25.33 -20.23
N GLU A 204 2.85 25.10 -19.31
CA GLU A 204 3.07 25.17 -17.87
C GLU A 204 3.00 23.76 -17.26
N ALA A 205 3.59 23.58 -16.09
CA ALA A 205 3.57 22.31 -15.37
C ALA A 205 2.94 22.47 -13.99
N SER A 206 2.18 21.45 -13.58
CA SER A 206 1.74 21.25 -12.21
C SER A 206 2.41 20.00 -11.67
N VAL A 207 3.19 20.16 -10.61
CA VAL A 207 4.00 19.09 -10.02
C VAL A 207 3.48 18.73 -8.63
N SER A 208 3.17 17.46 -8.43
CA SER A 208 2.77 16.90 -7.13
C SER A 208 3.57 15.64 -6.82
N LEU A 209 3.78 15.35 -5.54
CA LEU A 209 4.34 14.08 -5.12
C LEU A 209 3.27 12.98 -5.14
N GLY A 210 3.66 11.80 -5.59
CA GLY A 210 2.87 10.58 -5.55
C GLY A 210 3.29 9.70 -4.38
N ALA A 211 3.45 8.40 -4.64
CA ALA A 211 3.97 7.47 -3.64
C ALA A 211 5.42 7.82 -3.27
N LEU A 212 5.67 7.99 -1.98
CA LEU A 212 6.98 8.24 -1.42
C LEU A 212 7.65 6.93 -1.02
N ARG A 213 8.98 6.95 -0.96
CA ARG A 213 9.75 5.78 -0.52
C ARG A 213 9.46 5.44 0.96
N SER A 214 9.57 4.16 1.26
CA SER A 214 9.53 3.67 2.64
C SER A 214 10.95 3.49 3.17
N ILE A 215 11.13 3.77 4.46
CA ILE A 215 12.41 3.61 5.15
C ILE A 215 12.30 2.42 6.10
N ASN A 216 13.26 1.50 6.01
CA ASN A 216 13.36 0.39 6.95
C ASN A 216 14.28 0.80 8.10
N VAL A 217 13.74 0.81 9.32
CA VAL A 217 14.46 1.08 10.56
C VAL A 217 14.58 -0.24 11.32
N PHE A 218 15.79 -0.57 11.77
CA PHE A 218 16.03 -1.75 12.59
C PHE A 218 16.14 -1.33 14.07
N VAL A 219 15.29 -1.92 14.91
CA VAL A 219 15.28 -1.67 16.36
C VAL A 219 15.91 -2.88 17.05
N PHE A 220 16.97 -2.63 17.83
CA PHE A 220 17.70 -3.62 18.61
C PHE A 220 17.81 -3.18 20.07
N GLY A 221 18.10 -4.11 20.98
CA GLY A 221 18.32 -3.86 22.41
C GLY A 221 17.14 -4.28 23.28
N GLU A 222 16.97 -3.59 24.42
CA GLU A 222 15.87 -3.81 25.38
C GLU A 222 14.58 -3.12 24.90
N ALA A 223 14.13 -3.48 23.69
CA ALA A 223 12.83 -3.09 23.16
C ALA A 223 11.83 -4.23 23.38
N PHE A 224 10.56 -3.91 23.61
CA PHE A 224 9.51 -4.91 23.79
C PHE A 224 9.37 -5.84 22.58
N GLN A 225 9.50 -5.28 21.38
CA GLN A 225 9.52 -6.01 20.11
C GLN A 225 10.71 -5.52 19.26
N PRO A 226 11.89 -6.15 19.34
CA PRO A 226 12.96 -5.85 18.41
C PRO A 226 12.61 -6.38 17.01
N GLY A 227 13.03 -5.67 15.97
CA GLY A 227 12.67 -6.05 14.61
C GLY A 227 12.90 -4.96 13.57
N MET A 228 12.52 -5.27 12.34
CA MET A 228 12.51 -4.31 11.23
C MET A 228 11.15 -3.63 11.17
N TYR A 229 11.17 -2.30 11.19
CA TYR A 229 9.99 -1.45 11.06
C TYR A 229 10.08 -0.66 9.75
N THR A 230 9.00 -0.68 8.97
CA THR A 230 8.90 0.12 7.76
C THR A 230 8.06 1.35 8.05
N ILE A 231 8.65 2.54 7.90
CA ILE A 231 7.97 3.83 8.07
C ILE A 231 7.89 4.58 6.74
N SER A 232 6.89 5.45 6.62
CA SER A 232 6.81 6.41 5.52
C SER A 232 7.87 7.49 5.70
N ALA A 233 8.44 8.01 4.61
CA ALA A 233 9.46 9.06 4.68
C ALA A 233 8.93 10.44 5.16
N LEU A 234 7.62 10.58 5.41
CA LEU A 234 6.98 11.78 5.98
C LEU A 234 6.59 11.65 7.46
N SER A 235 6.93 10.53 8.13
CA SER A 235 6.49 10.24 9.49
C SER A 235 7.41 10.77 10.58
#